data_AF-A0A972IEG6-F1
#
_entry.id   AF-A0A972IEG6-F1
#
_cell.length_a   1.000
_cell.length_b   1.000
_cell.length_c   1.000
_cell.angle_alpha   90.00
_cell.angle_beta   90.00
_cell.angle_gamma   90.00
#
_symmetry.space_group_name_H-M   'P 1'
#
loop_
_entity.id
_entity.type
_entity.pdbx_description
1 polymer ?
#
loop_
_entity_poly.entity_id
_entity_poly.type
_entity_poly.pdbx_seq_one_letter_code
_entity_poly.pdbx_strand_id
1 'polypeptide(L)' 'MKKNMLIMLTPPFMFSKEDLDRAKNLAKEYDLSAIPSQEVTKEHVESAEIIFGWPKIEWLKDARHLKWLHLPSAG' A
#
# COMPACT_ATOMS: atom_id res chain seq x y z
N MET A 1 2.19 17.64 -4.16
CA MET A 1 2.78 16.31 -3.91
C MET A 1 1.90 15.28 -4.58
N LYS A 2 2.48 14.23 -5.19
CA LYS A 2 1.69 13.09 -5.69
C LYS A 2 1.10 12.33 -4.50
N LYS A 3 -0.08 11.75 -4.68
CA LYS A 3 -0.76 10.93 -3.66
C LYS A 3 -0.02 9.60 -3.55
N ASN A 4 0.25 9.09 -2.35
CA ASN A 4 0.98 7.82 -2.21
C ASN A 4 0.02 6.65 -2.07
N MET A 5 0.29 5.57 -2.81
CA MET A 5 -0.38 4.29 -2.68
C MET A 5 0.65 3.22 -2.30
N LEU A 6 0.40 2.53 -1.20
CA LEU A 6 1.25 1.43 -0.71
C LEU A 6 0.56 0.09 -0.96
N ILE A 7 1.28 -0.82 -1.61
CA ILE A 7 0.92 -2.24 -1.71
C ILE A 7 1.93 -3.03 -0.88
N MET A 8 1.47 -3.68 0.18
CA MET A 8 2.30 -4.53 1.03
C MET A 8 2.25 -5.96 0.50
N LEU A 9 3.34 -6.42 -0.11
CA LEU A 9 3.45 -7.76 -0.67
C LEU A 9 3.64 -8.77 0.47
N THR A 10 2.70 -9.69 0.64
CA THR A 10 2.76 -10.76 1.65
C THR A 10 2.26 -12.05 1.03
N PRO A 11 2.96 -13.19 1.11
CA PRO A 11 2.40 -14.46 0.69
C PRO A 11 1.05 -14.77 1.39
N PRO A 12 0.02 -15.26 0.68
CA PRO A 12 0.00 -15.62 -0.75
C PRO A 12 -0.26 -14.45 -1.73
N PHE A 13 -0.46 -13.23 -1.23
CA PHE A 13 -0.77 -12.01 -1.98
C PHE A 13 0.49 -11.35 -2.56
N MET A 14 1.09 -12.05 -3.52
CA MET A 14 2.18 -11.56 -4.35
C MET A 14 1.63 -11.21 -5.74
N PHE A 15 1.99 -10.05 -6.27
CA PHE A 15 1.56 -9.61 -7.59
C PHE A 15 2.68 -9.79 -8.62
N SER A 16 2.30 -10.13 -9.84
CA SER A 16 3.23 -10.13 -10.96
C SER A 16 3.65 -8.70 -11.31
N LYS A 17 4.78 -8.56 -12.00
CA LYS A 17 5.19 -7.24 -12.52
C LYS A 17 4.12 -6.65 -13.46
N GLU A 18 3.49 -7.49 -14.27
CA GLU A 18 2.44 -7.06 -15.21
C GLU A 18 1.23 -6.46 -14.48
N ASP A 19 0.78 -7.08 -13.38
CA ASP A 19 -0.33 -6.57 -12.57
C ASP A 19 0.02 -5.23 -11.92
N LEU A 20 1.25 -5.10 -11.40
CA LEU A 20 1.73 -3.86 -10.80
C LEU A 20 1.87 -2.74 -11.83
N ASP A 21 2.37 -3.05 -13.04
CA ASP A 21 2.47 -2.09 -14.14
C ASP A 21 1.07 -1.67 -14.62
N ARG A 22 0.10 -2.60 -14.66
CA ARG A 22 -1.31 -2.28 -14.94
C ARG A 22 -1.90 -1.37 -13.86
N ALA A 23 -1.67 -1.66 -12.58
CA ALA A 23 -2.13 -0.81 -11.48
C ALA A 23 -1.55 0.61 -11.56
N LYS A 24 -0.23 0.73 -11.80
CA LYS A 24 0.45 2.03 -12.01
C LYS A 24 -0.14 2.81 -13.18
N ASN A 25 -0.50 2.13 -14.26
CA ASN A 25 -1.10 2.75 -15.44
C ASN A 25 -2.56 3.19 -15.22
N LEU A 26 -3.32 2.49 -14.37
CA LEU A 26 -4.68 2.87 -14.01
C LEU A 26 -4.70 4.01 -12.98
N ALA A 27 -3.78 3.97 -12.02
CA ALA A 27 -3.67 4.90 -10.91
C ALA A 27 -2.57 5.96 -11.12
N LYS A 28 -2.48 6.59 -12.30
CA LYS A 28 -1.38 7.52 -12.66
C LYS A 28 -1.24 8.75 -11.75
N GLU A 29 -2.32 9.12 -11.06
CA GLU A 29 -2.32 10.22 -10.09
C GLU A 29 -1.63 9.84 -8.76
N TYR A 30 -1.45 8.53 -8.53
CA TYR A 30 -0.75 7.99 -7.37
C TYR A 30 0.70 7.67 -7.71
N ASP A 31 1.58 7.86 -6.73
CA ASP A 31 2.87 7.21 -6.69
C ASP A 31 2.69 5.85 -5.98
N LEU A 32 2.79 4.77 -6.75
CA LEU A 32 2.50 3.41 -6.28
C LEU A 32 3.80 2.68 -5.94
N SER A 33 3.93 2.33 -4.66
CA SER A 33 5.02 1.55 -4.10
C SER A 33 4.52 0.15 -3.72
N ALA A 34 5.11 -0.88 -4.32
CA ALA A 34 4.88 -2.27 -3.94
C ALA A 34 6.11 -2.79 -3.19
N ILE A 35 5.96 -3.09 -1.90
CA ILE A 35 7.06 -3.36 -0.98
C ILE A 35 6.79 -4.68 -0.24
N PRO A 36 7.76 -5.59 -0.10
CA PRO A 36 7.64 -6.74 0.80
C PRO A 36 7.25 -6.29 2.20
N SER A 37 6.25 -6.94 2.81
CA SER A 37 5.65 -6.43 4.04
C SER A 37 6.60 -6.38 5.24
N GLN A 38 7.64 -7.21 5.21
CA GLN A 38 8.74 -7.20 6.18
C GLN A 38 9.68 -5.98 6.07
N GLU A 39 9.68 -5.31 4.92
CA GLU A 39 10.49 -4.11 4.62
C GLU A 39 9.67 -2.81 4.75
N VAL A 40 8.36 -2.92 4.97
CA VAL A 40 7.49 -1.75 5.18
C VAL A 40 7.85 -1.09 6.50
N THR A 41 8.17 0.20 6.41
CA THR A 41 8.46 1.06 7.56
C THR A 41 7.23 1.87 7.97
N LYS A 42 7.30 2.49 9.15
CA LYS A 42 6.27 3.40 9.65
C LYS A 42 5.99 4.56 8.68
N GLU A 43 7.03 5.19 8.13
CA GLU A 43 6.88 6.31 7.18
C GLU A 43 6.14 5.94 5.89
N HIS A 44 6.29 4.70 5.41
CA HIS A 44 5.51 4.22 4.27
C HIS A 44 4.01 4.22 4.60
N VAL A 45 3.64 3.79 5.81
CA VAL A 45 2.24 3.76 6.27
C VAL A 45 1.73 5.17 6.55
N GLU A 46 2.52 6.03 7.19
CA GLU A 46 2.11 7.38 7.56
C GLU A 46 1.86 8.28 6.34
N SER A 47 2.67 8.11 5.29
CA SER A 47 2.59 8.92 4.07
C SER A 47 1.56 8.40 3.05
N ALA A 48 1.06 7.16 3.20
CA ALA A 48 0.14 6.55 2.26
C ALA A 48 -1.29 7.11 2.40
N GLU A 49 -1.92 7.44 1.27
CA GLU A 49 -3.35 7.73 1.21
C GLU A 49 -4.18 6.45 1.05
N ILE A 50 -3.63 5.47 0.33
CA ILE A 50 -4.24 4.16 0.11
C ILE A 50 -3.24 3.09 0.52
N ILE A 51 -3.68 2.13 1.32
CA ILE A 51 -2.91 0.94 1.68
C ILE A 51 -3.68 -0.30 1.22
N PHE A 52 -3.02 -1.14 0.43
CA PHE A 52 -3.43 -2.52 0.19
C PHE A 52 -2.49 -3.43 0.98
N GLY A 53 -2.98 -4.09 2.04
CA GLY A 53 -2.14 -4.91 2.91
C GLY A 53 -2.56 -4.91 4.37
N TRP A 54 -1.67 -5.45 5.23
CA TRP A 54 -1.85 -5.50 6.69
C TRP A 54 -0.81 -4.64 7.40
N PRO A 55 -1.02 -3.31 7.51
CA PRO A 55 -0.14 -2.46 8.29
C PRO A 55 -0.27 -2.77 9.78
N LYS A 56 0.78 -2.51 10.56
CA LYS A 56 0.71 -2.62 12.01
C LYS A 56 -0.29 -1.61 12.58
N ILE A 57 -1.16 -2.05 13.48
CA ILE A 57 -2.25 -1.23 14.02
C ILE A 57 -1.71 0.01 14.74
N GLU A 58 -0.58 -0.12 15.44
CA GLU A 58 0.06 1.00 16.12
C GLU A 58 0.54 2.11 15.18
N TRP A 59 0.87 1.79 13.92
CA TRP A 59 1.30 2.78 12.92
C TRP A 59 0.12 3.52 12.29
N LEU A 60 -1.07 2.89 12.24
CA LEU A 60 -2.27 3.52 11.69
C LEU A 60 -2.72 4.75 12.48
N LYS A 61 -2.39 4.83 13.77
CA LYS A 61 -2.68 6.00 14.61
C LYS A 61 -2.00 7.28 14.10
N ASP A 62 -0.87 7.13 13.44
CA ASP A 62 -0.07 8.23 12.90
C ASP A 62 -0.30 8.46 11.40
N ALA A 63 -1.08 7.60 10.74
CA ALA A 63 -1.39 7.67 9.31
C ALA A 63 -2.46 8.72 8.97
N ARG A 64 -2.11 10.00 9.18
CA ARG A 64 -3.01 11.17 9.01
C ARG A 64 -3.50 11.37 7.57
N HIS A 65 -2.80 10.79 6.59
CA HIS A 65 -3.14 10.90 5.18
C HIS A 65 -4.02 9.74 4.68
N LEU A 66 -4.19 8.69 5.50
CA LEU A 66 -4.90 7.49 5.10
C LEU A 66 -6.38 7.77 4.84
N LYS A 67 -6.81 7.45 3.62
CA LYS A 67 -8.21 7.57 3.17
C LYS A 67 -8.84 6.20 2.96
N TRP A 68 -8.03 5.20 2.62
CA TRP A 68 -8.53 3.85 2.35
C TRP A 68 -7.51 2.78 2.75
N LEU A 69 -7.94 1.86 3.61
CA LEU A 69 -7.25 0.62 3.90
C LEU A 69 -8.04 -0.55 3.29
N HIS A 70 -7.38 -1.30 2.41
CA HIS A 70 -7.92 -2.51 1.81
C HIS A 70 -7.09 -3.71 2.25
N LEU A 71 -7.72 -4.60 3.02
CA LEU A 71 -7.07 -5.84 3.43
C LEU A 71 -7.10 -6.83 2.27
N PRO A 72 -6.05 -7.62 2.02
CA PRO A 72 -6.00 -8.58 0.92
C PRO A 72 -6.84 -9.84 1.17
N SER A 73 -7.76 -9.81 2.14
CA SER A 73 -8.64 -10.92 2.52
C SER A 73 -10.12 -10.52 2.40
N ALA A 74 -10.99 -11.49 2.17
CA ALA A 74 -12.44 -11.28 2.07
C ALA A 74 -13.17 -11.02 3.41
N GLY A 75 -12.41 -10.89 4.51
CA GLY A 75 -12.93 -10.70 5.87
C GLY A 75 -12.68 -9.30 6.41
#